data_AF-A0A7G8WHQ7-F1
#
_entry.id   AF-A0A7G8WHQ7-F1
#
_cell.length_a   1.000
_cell.length_b   1.000
_cell.length_c   1.000
_cell.angle_alpha   90.00
_cell.angle_beta   90.00
_cell.angle_gamma   90.00
#
_symmetry.space_group_name_H-M   'P 1'
#
loop_
_entity.id
_entity.type
_entity.pdbx_description
1 polymer ?
#
loop_
_entity_poly.entity_id
_entity_poly.type
_entity_poly.pdbx_seq_one_letter_code
_entity_poly.pdbx_strand_id
1 'polypeptide(L)'
;MTVDLASAAARAGEAAFDTLSGRERNLGILRVQVLILSDEAGRPLSTPERVQPALATADRVLRAEAGVRVRVVGIRTVTEPPPAAALDPRANRGLVVDDLLGRTEFYRRHLGDPSAGPAAALVGSPITVVVVRRIAGHTTGCSLGISADWVITQAALFDEGDRHSYDETVLAHELGHAMNLPHHRDRGNLMFAESSPPQRVRGTQLARWQRRVVQANRHVLPGRSGDTPVLG
;
A
#
# COMPACT_ATOMS: atom_id res chain seq x y z
N MET A 1 -12.33 13.81 -10.87
CA MET A 1 -11.42 14.92 -11.21
C MET A 1 -11.69 16.20 -10.44
N THR A 2 -12.93 16.68 -10.29
CA THR A 2 -13.22 17.93 -9.55
C THR A 2 -13.07 17.81 -8.03
N VAL A 3 -13.37 16.64 -7.46
CA VAL A 3 -13.29 16.38 -6.01
C VAL A 3 -11.85 16.30 -5.50
N ASP A 4 -10.93 15.78 -6.32
CA ASP A 4 -9.50 15.67 -5.98
C ASP A 4 -8.82 17.04 -5.89
N LEU A 5 -9.17 17.96 -6.78
CA LEU A 5 -8.63 19.32 -6.83
C LEU A 5 -9.09 20.17 -5.65
N ALA A 6 -10.37 20.07 -5.27
CA ALA A 6 -10.91 20.78 -4.11
C ALA A 6 -10.28 20.28 -2.79
N SER A 7 -10.08 18.96 -2.67
CA SER A 7 -9.43 18.35 -1.51
C SER A 7 -7.95 18.73 -1.42
N ALA A 8 -7.24 18.76 -2.56
CA ALA A 8 -5.85 19.21 -2.63
C ALA A 8 -5.68 20.69 -2.25
N ALA A 9 -6.60 21.55 -2.69
CA ALA A 9 -6.56 22.99 -2.39
C ALA A 9 -6.82 23.29 -0.90
N ALA A 10 -7.80 22.62 -0.29
CA ALA A 10 -8.06 22.75 1.15
C ALA A 10 -6.84 22.29 1.99
N ARG A 11 -6.20 21.19 1.60
CA ARG A 11 -5.02 20.63 2.28
C ARG A 11 -3.76 21.47 2.12
N ALA A 12 -3.58 22.13 0.97
CA ALA A 12 -2.48 23.06 0.77
C ALA A 12 -2.57 24.26 1.73
N GLY A 13 -3.80 24.72 2.03
CA GLY A 13 -4.05 25.77 3.02
C GLY A 13 -3.72 25.35 4.45
N GLU A 14 -4.15 24.15 4.87
CA GLU A 14 -3.87 23.62 6.22
C GLU A 14 -2.37 23.36 6.45
N ALA A 15 -1.68 22.77 5.47
CA ALA A 15 -0.24 22.52 5.58
C ALA A 15 0.61 23.80 5.66
N ALA A 16 0.16 24.88 4.99
CA ALA A 16 0.78 26.19 5.11
C ALA A 16 0.57 26.81 6.50
N PHE A 17 -0.61 26.60 7.10
CA PHE A 17 -0.93 27.09 8.43
C PHE A 17 -0.17 26.35 9.55
N ASP A 18 -0.03 25.03 9.44
CA ASP A 18 0.74 24.24 10.41
C ASP A 18 2.24 24.57 10.38
N THR A 19 2.77 24.88 9.20
CA THR A 19 4.17 25.33 9.05
C THR A 19 4.41 26.68 9.73
N LEU A 20 3.41 27.55 9.77
CA LEU A 20 3.49 28.88 10.41
C LEU A 20 3.29 28.84 11.93
N SER A 21 2.64 27.81 12.47
CA SER A 21 2.25 27.74 13.89
C SER A 21 3.20 26.98 14.81
N GLY A 22 4.28 26.37 14.29
CA GLY A 22 5.31 25.72 15.10
C GLY A 22 4.85 24.51 15.91
N ARG A 23 3.68 23.92 15.60
CA ARG A 23 3.22 22.67 16.21
C ARG A 23 4.15 21.52 15.84
N GLU A 24 4.43 20.62 16.78
CA GLU A 24 5.09 19.34 16.50
C GLU A 24 4.44 18.71 15.26
N ARG A 25 5.28 18.19 14.35
CA ARG A 25 4.79 17.58 13.11
C ARG A 25 3.93 16.37 13.44
N ASN A 26 2.63 16.60 13.54
CA ASN A 26 1.64 15.54 13.61
C ASN A 26 1.79 14.68 12.37
N LEU A 27 2.25 13.44 12.57
CA LEU A 27 2.46 12.53 11.46
C LEU A 27 1.12 12.20 10.81
N GLY A 28 1.07 12.23 9.48
CA GLY A 28 -0.10 11.73 8.76
C GLY A 28 -0.32 10.25 9.05
N ILE A 29 -1.55 9.75 8.94
CA ILE A 29 -1.87 8.34 9.15
C ILE A 29 -2.35 7.73 7.84
N LEU A 30 -1.63 6.73 7.37
CA LEU A 30 -2.05 5.84 6.29
C LEU A 30 -2.60 4.54 6.90
N ARG A 31 -3.88 4.28 6.70
CA ARG A 31 -4.51 3.03 7.15
C ARG A 31 -4.25 1.93 6.13
N VAL A 32 -3.80 0.76 6.58
CA VAL A 32 -3.52 -0.39 5.72
C VAL A 32 -4.25 -1.62 6.24
N GLN A 33 -4.95 -2.31 5.35
CA GLN A 33 -5.52 -3.63 5.58
C GLN A 33 -4.74 -4.66 4.78
N VAL A 34 -4.58 -5.88 5.30
CA VAL A 34 -3.99 -7.00 4.55
C VAL A 34 -5.02 -8.11 4.38
N LEU A 35 -5.16 -8.57 3.14
CA LEU A 35 -5.99 -9.69 2.72
C LEU A 35 -5.08 -10.80 2.21
N ILE A 36 -4.95 -11.89 2.97
CA ILE A 36 -4.17 -13.06 2.57
C ILE A 36 -5.10 -14.06 1.89
N LEU A 37 -4.86 -14.38 0.62
CA LEU A 37 -5.63 -15.43 -0.04
C LEU A 37 -5.16 -16.82 0.41
N SER A 38 -6.04 -17.81 0.27
CA SER A 38 -5.71 -19.22 0.40
C SER A 38 -5.56 -19.86 -0.98
N ASP A 39 -4.73 -20.89 -1.09
CA ASP A 39 -4.64 -21.69 -2.31
C ASP A 39 -5.91 -22.54 -2.54
N GLU A 40 -5.91 -23.31 -3.62
CA GLU A 40 -7.03 -24.18 -4.00
C GLU A 40 -7.31 -25.29 -2.97
N ALA A 41 -6.34 -25.62 -2.11
CA ALA A 41 -6.49 -26.57 -1.01
C ALA A 41 -6.92 -25.90 0.30
N GLY A 42 -7.22 -24.60 0.28
CA GLY A 42 -7.61 -23.83 1.45
C GLY A 42 -6.45 -23.48 2.39
N ARG A 43 -5.20 -23.64 1.94
CA ARG A 43 -4.02 -23.28 2.74
C ARG A 43 -3.69 -21.80 2.53
N PRO A 44 -3.52 -21.01 3.60
CA PRO A 44 -3.13 -19.60 3.47
C PRO A 44 -1.81 -19.46 2.70
N LEU A 45 -1.73 -18.51 1.77
CA LEU A 45 -0.51 -18.27 0.98
C LEU A 45 0.62 -17.65 1.82
N SER A 46 0.28 -16.96 2.90
CA SER A 46 1.22 -16.39 3.86
C SER A 46 0.60 -16.40 5.26
N THR A 47 1.33 -15.93 6.25
CA THR A 47 0.83 -15.73 7.62
C THR A 47 0.96 -14.25 8.01
N PRO A 48 0.16 -13.76 8.97
CA PRO A 48 0.33 -12.42 9.49
C PRO A 48 1.77 -12.11 9.90
N GLU A 49 2.43 -13.06 10.59
CA GLU A 49 3.80 -12.92 11.10
C GLU A 49 4.80 -12.69 9.96
N ARG A 50 4.65 -13.41 8.85
CA ARG A 50 5.51 -13.25 7.66
C ARG A 50 5.33 -11.90 6.98
N VAL A 51 4.15 -11.30 7.04
CA VAL A 51 3.87 -9.99 6.43
C VAL A 51 4.36 -8.82 7.31
N GLN A 52 4.50 -9.03 8.62
CA GLN A 52 4.85 -7.96 9.56
C GLN A 52 6.16 -7.23 9.26
N PRO A 53 7.28 -7.90 8.90
CA PRO A 53 8.53 -7.20 8.56
C PRO A 53 8.34 -6.18 7.43
N ALA A 54 7.61 -6.54 6.37
CA ALA A 54 7.32 -5.64 5.27
C ALA A 54 6.42 -4.45 5.69
N LEU A 55 5.44 -4.68 6.57
CA LEU A 55 4.61 -3.60 7.13
C LEU A 55 5.43 -2.64 8.01
N ALA A 56 6.33 -3.19 8.84
CA ALA A 56 7.24 -2.40 9.66
C ALA A 56 8.21 -1.58 8.81
N THR A 57 8.75 -2.16 7.74
CA THR A 57 9.58 -1.44 6.77
C THR A 57 8.78 -0.35 6.05
N ALA A 58 7.52 -0.59 5.67
CA ALA A 58 6.65 0.44 5.11
C ALA A 58 6.39 1.61 6.08
N ASP A 59 6.07 1.34 7.36
CA ASP A 59 5.94 2.40 8.38
C ASP A 59 7.24 3.20 8.50
N ARG A 60 8.38 2.51 8.66
CA ARG A 60 9.69 3.14 8.81
C ARG A 60 10.01 4.07 7.64
N VAL A 61 9.84 3.60 6.40
CA VAL A 61 10.16 4.35 5.19
C VAL A 61 9.24 5.55 5.02
N LEU A 62 7.92 5.36 5.09
CA LEU A 62 6.96 6.46 4.90
C LEU A 62 7.01 7.49 6.03
N ARG A 63 7.30 7.04 7.26
CA ARG A 63 7.49 7.93 8.40
C ARG A 63 8.72 8.80 8.22
N ALA A 64 9.85 8.20 7.86
CA ALA A 64 11.11 8.90 7.68
C ALA A 64 11.07 9.87 6.49
N GLU A 65 10.52 9.42 5.36
CA GLU A 65 10.59 10.19 4.12
C GLU A 65 9.44 11.19 3.97
N ALA A 66 8.22 10.82 4.36
CA ALA A 66 7.02 11.64 4.13
C ALA A 66 6.33 12.12 5.42
N GLY A 67 6.78 11.69 6.60
CA GLY A 67 6.10 12.01 7.86
C GLY A 67 4.73 11.34 7.97
N VAL A 68 4.56 10.15 7.38
CA VAL A 68 3.31 9.38 7.40
C VAL A 68 3.53 8.05 8.12
N ARG A 69 2.72 7.76 9.14
CA ARG A 69 2.68 6.48 9.85
C ARG A 69 1.78 5.51 9.12
N VAL A 70 2.20 4.25 9.05
CA VAL A 70 1.35 3.14 8.60
C VAL A 70 0.65 2.57 9.82
N ARG A 71 -0.69 2.59 9.81
CA ARG A 71 -1.54 1.97 10.83
C ARG A 71 -2.23 0.76 10.22
N VAL A 72 -1.87 -0.43 10.69
CA VAL A 72 -2.55 -1.66 10.30
C VAL A 72 -3.93 -1.69 10.95
N VAL A 73 -4.98 -1.74 10.15
CA VAL A 73 -6.37 -1.81 10.63
C VAL A 73 -6.90 -3.24 10.68
N GLY A 74 -6.23 -4.17 10.00
CA GLY A 74 -6.52 -5.60 10.09
C GLY A 74 -5.68 -6.43 9.13
N ILE A 75 -5.40 -7.67 9.51
CA ILE A 75 -4.82 -8.71 8.66
C ILE A 75 -5.78 -9.89 8.70
N ARG A 76 -6.31 -10.31 7.56
CA ARG A 76 -7.28 -11.41 7.49
C ARG A 76 -6.97 -12.36 6.36
N THR A 77 -7.27 -13.63 6.58
CA THR A 77 -7.16 -14.68 5.56
C THR A 77 -8.52 -14.95 4.93
N VAL A 78 -8.57 -15.01 3.61
CA VAL A 78 -9.76 -15.44 2.85
C VAL A 78 -9.75 -16.95 2.75
N THR A 79 -10.76 -17.58 3.34
CA THR A 79 -10.94 -19.04 3.31
C THR A 79 -11.81 -19.52 2.15
N GLU A 80 -12.53 -18.59 1.49
CA GLU A 80 -13.24 -18.88 0.25
C GLU A 80 -12.23 -19.25 -0.85
N PRO A 81 -12.39 -20.39 -1.54
CA PRO A 81 -11.49 -20.78 -2.63
C PRO A 81 -11.46 -19.72 -3.74
N PRO A 82 -10.31 -19.08 -4.02
CA PRO A 82 -10.22 -18.11 -5.08
C PRO A 82 -10.19 -18.78 -6.46
N PRO A 83 -10.73 -18.14 -7.51
CA PRO A 83 -10.47 -18.58 -8.87
C PRO A 83 -8.98 -18.46 -9.19
N ALA A 84 -8.45 -19.32 -10.06
CA ALA A 84 -7.03 -19.32 -10.42
C ALA A 84 -6.53 -17.94 -10.91
N ALA A 85 -7.38 -17.17 -11.62
CA ALA A 85 -7.05 -15.82 -12.07
C ALA A 85 -6.85 -14.81 -10.91
N ALA A 86 -7.44 -15.07 -9.73
CA ALA A 86 -7.23 -14.28 -8.52
C ALA A 86 -5.96 -14.71 -7.73
N LEU A 87 -5.49 -15.95 -7.93
CA LEU A 87 -4.22 -16.41 -7.38
C LEU A 87 -3.03 -15.97 -8.24
N ASP A 88 -3.24 -15.97 -9.56
CA ASP A 88 -2.21 -15.69 -10.56
C ASP A 88 -2.57 -14.51 -11.49
N PRO A 89 -2.80 -13.30 -10.95
CA PRO A 89 -3.20 -12.16 -11.75
C PRO A 89 -2.11 -11.72 -12.74
N ARG A 90 -2.53 -11.10 -13.84
CA ARG A 90 -1.61 -10.48 -14.80
C ARG A 90 -1.05 -9.18 -14.23
N ALA A 91 0.19 -8.83 -14.59
CA ALA A 91 0.77 -7.55 -14.21
C ALA A 91 0.33 -6.38 -15.11
N ASN A 92 0.52 -5.15 -14.60
CA ASN A 92 0.46 -3.90 -15.35
C ASN A 92 -0.84 -3.72 -16.15
N ARG A 93 -0.73 -3.43 -17.46
CA ARG A 93 -1.87 -3.32 -18.38
C ARG A 93 -2.75 -4.57 -18.39
N GLY A 94 -2.18 -5.74 -18.11
CA GLY A 94 -2.92 -6.98 -17.96
C GLY A 94 -3.89 -6.94 -16.78
N LEU A 95 -3.47 -6.38 -15.64
CA LEU A 95 -4.34 -6.20 -14.47
C LEU A 95 -5.50 -5.25 -14.77
N VAL A 96 -5.23 -4.15 -15.48
CA VAL A 96 -6.27 -3.19 -15.90
C VAL A 96 -7.31 -3.87 -16.79
N VAL A 97 -6.87 -4.70 -17.74
CA VAL A 97 -7.78 -5.50 -18.57
C VAL A 97 -8.56 -6.50 -17.73
N ASP A 98 -7.90 -7.17 -16.78
CA ASP A 98 -8.56 -8.12 -15.88
C ASP A 98 -9.64 -7.43 -15.02
N ASP A 99 -9.41 -6.20 -14.58
CA ASP A 99 -10.39 -5.40 -13.84
C ASP A 99 -11.60 -5.00 -14.70
N LEU A 100 -11.37 -4.54 -15.93
CA LEU A 100 -12.44 -4.21 -16.89
C LEU A 100 -13.28 -5.44 -17.26
N LEU A 101 -12.67 -6.62 -17.27
CA LEU A 101 -13.34 -7.90 -17.54
C LEU A 101 -13.94 -8.55 -16.28
N GLY A 102 -13.91 -7.87 -15.12
CA GLY A 102 -14.49 -8.36 -13.87
C GLY A 102 -13.68 -9.46 -13.16
N ARG A 103 -12.47 -9.78 -13.62
CA ARG A 103 -11.63 -10.84 -13.02
C ARG A 103 -11.06 -10.47 -11.65
N THR A 104 -11.18 -9.20 -11.25
CA THR A 104 -10.85 -8.69 -9.92
C THR A 104 -12.05 -8.71 -8.96
N GLU A 105 -13.23 -9.15 -9.41
CA GLU A 105 -14.46 -9.18 -8.60
C GLU A 105 -14.30 -10.00 -7.33
N PHE A 106 -13.51 -11.08 -7.39
CA PHE A 106 -13.16 -11.86 -6.22
C PHE A 106 -12.55 -10.98 -5.12
N TYR A 107 -11.55 -10.14 -5.45
CA TYR A 107 -10.96 -9.23 -4.48
C TYR A 107 -11.99 -8.24 -3.98
N ARG A 108 -12.75 -7.60 -4.90
CA ARG A 108 -13.70 -6.53 -4.58
C ARG A 108 -14.74 -6.93 -3.53
N ARG A 109 -15.24 -8.16 -3.56
CA ARG A 109 -16.13 -8.71 -2.51
C ARG A 109 -15.49 -8.72 -1.12
N HIS A 110 -14.17 -8.77 -1.07
CA HIS A 110 -13.34 -8.77 0.13
C HIS A 110 -12.59 -7.44 0.39
N LEU A 111 -12.82 -6.38 -0.39
CA LEU A 111 -12.19 -5.07 -0.13
C LEU A 111 -12.96 -4.20 0.86
N GLY A 112 -14.17 -4.60 1.23
CA GLY A 112 -14.97 -3.86 2.21
C GLY A 112 -14.29 -3.83 3.58
N ASP A 113 -14.15 -2.63 4.15
CA ASP A 113 -13.90 -2.44 5.57
C ASP A 113 -15.25 -2.53 6.30
N PRO A 114 -15.54 -3.63 7.04
CA PRO A 114 -16.80 -3.76 7.77
C PRO A 114 -16.97 -2.71 8.88
N SER A 115 -15.91 -1.96 9.21
CA SER A 115 -15.90 -0.92 10.24
C SER A 115 -15.95 0.52 9.71
N ALA A 116 -15.94 0.71 8.39
CA ALA A 116 -15.91 2.05 7.79
C ALA A 116 -17.32 2.67 7.67
N GLY A 117 -17.52 3.82 8.32
CA GLY A 117 -18.68 4.68 8.07
C GLY A 117 -18.59 5.41 6.71
N PRO A 118 -19.69 6.04 6.23
CA PRO A 118 -19.79 6.61 4.88
C PRO A 118 -18.70 7.67 4.55
N ALA A 119 -18.25 8.43 5.55
CA ALA A 119 -17.23 9.46 5.37
C ALA A 119 -15.81 8.88 5.17
N ALA A 120 -15.52 7.69 5.72
CA ALA A 120 -14.25 7.01 5.54
C ALA A 120 -14.04 6.50 4.11
N ALA A 121 -15.11 6.39 3.32
CA ALA A 121 -15.06 5.97 1.91
C ALA A 121 -14.56 7.07 0.95
N LEU A 122 -14.52 8.34 1.39
CA LEU A 122 -14.10 9.48 0.56
C LEU A 122 -12.68 9.98 0.90
N VAL A 123 -12.33 9.98 2.19
CA VAL A 123 -11.00 10.40 2.67
C VAL A 123 -10.53 9.43 3.75
N GLY A 124 -9.28 9.02 3.61
CA GLY A 124 -8.58 8.15 4.54
C GLY A 124 -8.90 6.67 4.38
N SER A 125 -9.68 6.25 3.38
CA SER A 125 -10.00 4.84 3.11
C SER A 125 -8.74 3.98 3.26
N PRO A 126 -8.79 2.85 3.98
CA PRO A 126 -7.63 1.97 4.07
C PRO A 126 -7.20 1.53 2.67
N ILE A 127 -5.88 1.44 2.45
CA ILE A 127 -5.35 0.73 1.28
C ILE A 127 -5.29 -0.75 1.64
N THR A 128 -5.92 -1.60 0.83
CA THR A 128 -5.92 -3.05 1.03
C THR A 128 -4.79 -3.71 0.25
N VAL A 129 -3.93 -4.45 0.95
CA VAL A 129 -2.86 -5.25 0.37
C VAL A 129 -3.37 -6.66 0.18
N VAL A 130 -3.54 -7.08 -1.07
CA VAL A 130 -3.97 -8.43 -1.42
C VAL A 130 -2.73 -9.29 -1.67
N VAL A 131 -2.53 -10.32 -0.84
CA VAL A 131 -1.43 -11.28 -0.98
C VAL A 131 -1.90 -12.44 -1.86
N VAL A 132 -1.30 -12.53 -3.05
CA VAL A 132 -1.61 -13.55 -4.07
C VAL A 132 -0.45 -14.53 -4.24
N ARG A 133 -0.66 -15.61 -4.98
CA ARG A 133 0.35 -16.65 -5.16
C ARG A 133 1.50 -16.14 -6.02
N ARG A 134 1.17 -15.65 -7.21
CA ARG A 134 2.15 -15.17 -8.18
C ARG A 134 1.52 -14.10 -9.07
N ILE A 135 2.29 -13.10 -9.44
CA ILE A 135 1.88 -12.12 -10.46
C ILE A 135 2.58 -12.51 -11.76
N ALA A 136 1.81 -12.69 -12.84
CA ALA A 136 2.37 -13.05 -14.14
C ALA A 136 3.13 -11.87 -14.77
N GLY A 137 4.28 -12.13 -15.39
CA GLY A 137 5.06 -11.12 -16.12
C GLY A 137 6.32 -10.61 -15.42
N HIS A 138 6.97 -11.42 -14.58
CA HIS A 138 8.23 -11.09 -13.89
C HIS A 138 8.18 -9.81 -13.04
N THR A 139 7.04 -9.54 -12.41
CA THR A 139 6.86 -8.46 -11.43
C THR A 139 6.46 -9.06 -10.10
N THR A 140 6.85 -8.41 -9.00
CA THR A 140 6.61 -8.90 -7.65
C THR A 140 5.45 -8.20 -6.94
N GLY A 141 5.08 -7.01 -7.41
CA GLY A 141 3.89 -6.28 -7.00
C GLY A 141 3.20 -5.64 -8.19
N CYS A 142 1.92 -5.32 -8.02
CA CYS A 142 1.15 -4.58 -9.01
C CYS A 142 0.00 -3.82 -8.34
N SER A 143 -0.24 -2.60 -8.78
CA SER A 143 -1.45 -1.85 -8.48
C SER A 143 -2.25 -1.63 -9.76
N LEU A 144 -3.57 -1.45 -9.63
CA LEU A 144 -4.43 -0.99 -10.73
C LEU A 144 -4.24 0.49 -11.09
N GLY A 145 -3.24 1.13 -10.48
CA GLY A 145 -2.90 2.53 -10.69
C GLY A 145 -3.27 3.44 -9.52
N ILE A 146 -3.05 4.72 -9.79
CA ILE A 146 -3.08 5.93 -8.95
C ILE A 146 -4.44 6.18 -8.23
N SER A 147 -5.41 5.28 -8.29
CA SER A 147 -6.72 5.51 -7.65
C SER A 147 -7.40 4.26 -7.11
N ALA A 148 -6.71 3.12 -7.07
CA ALA A 148 -7.25 1.92 -6.45
C ALA A 148 -7.01 1.97 -4.94
N ASP A 149 -8.04 1.65 -4.15
CA ASP A 149 -7.92 1.50 -2.70
C ASP A 149 -7.24 0.18 -2.31
N TRP A 150 -6.49 -0.43 -3.23
CA TRP A 150 -5.85 -1.72 -3.05
C TRP A 150 -4.66 -1.95 -3.97
N VAL A 151 -3.76 -2.83 -3.53
CA VAL A 151 -2.55 -3.28 -4.24
C VAL A 151 -2.43 -4.79 -4.15
N ILE A 152 -1.71 -5.41 -5.08
CA ILE A 152 -1.38 -6.84 -5.06
C ILE A 152 0.09 -7.04 -4.78
N THR A 153 0.41 -7.99 -3.91
CA THR A 153 1.78 -8.43 -3.60
C THR A 153 1.87 -9.96 -3.69
N GLN A 154 2.99 -10.48 -4.16
CA GLN A 154 3.24 -11.92 -4.17
C GLN A 154 3.62 -12.43 -2.77
N ALA A 155 3.10 -13.59 -2.39
CA ALA A 155 3.39 -14.21 -1.10
C ALA A 155 4.90 -14.49 -0.86
N ALA A 156 5.63 -14.87 -1.92
CA ALA A 156 7.06 -15.19 -1.84
C ALA A 156 7.93 -14.00 -1.39
N LEU A 157 7.44 -12.77 -1.51
CA LEU A 157 8.13 -11.57 -1.03
C LEU A 157 8.26 -11.52 0.50
N PHE A 158 7.42 -12.29 1.20
CA PHE A 158 7.31 -12.32 2.65
C PHE A 158 7.96 -13.58 3.26
N ASP A 159 8.55 -14.45 2.44
CA ASP A 159 9.21 -15.67 2.92
C ASP A 159 10.71 -15.44 3.06
N GLU A 160 11.19 -15.18 4.28
CA GLU A 160 12.62 -15.02 4.59
C GLU A 160 13.46 -16.26 4.18
N GLY A 161 12.84 -17.44 4.10
CA GLY A 161 13.48 -18.66 3.62
C GLY A 161 13.80 -18.62 2.12
N ASP A 162 13.07 -17.83 1.33
CA ASP A 162 13.30 -17.62 -0.09
C ASP A 162 14.05 -16.30 -0.36
N ARG A 163 15.35 -16.31 -0.04
CA ARG A 163 16.26 -15.16 -0.19
C ARG A 163 16.31 -14.50 -1.58
N HIS A 164 15.85 -15.19 -2.63
CA HIS A 164 15.87 -14.69 -4.00
C HIS A 164 14.57 -13.96 -4.37
N SER A 165 13.52 -14.18 -3.59
CA SER A 165 12.23 -13.51 -3.73
C SER A 165 11.98 -12.47 -2.62
N TYR A 166 12.52 -12.70 -1.42
CA TYR A 166 12.27 -11.88 -0.23
C TYR A 166 12.71 -10.42 -0.40
N ASP A 167 11.76 -9.49 -0.25
CA ASP A 167 12.01 -8.06 -0.34
C ASP A 167 10.99 -7.26 0.48
N GLU A 168 11.39 -6.84 1.68
CA GLU A 168 10.56 -6.02 2.57
C GLU A 168 10.17 -4.65 1.97
N THR A 169 10.91 -4.16 0.97
CA THR A 169 10.66 -2.83 0.39
C THR A 169 9.50 -2.81 -0.59
N VAL A 170 9.09 -3.97 -1.13
CA VAL A 170 8.05 -4.03 -2.16
C VAL A 170 6.72 -3.52 -1.63
N LEU A 171 6.38 -3.84 -0.38
CA LEU A 171 5.13 -3.35 0.18
C LEU A 171 5.08 -1.81 0.24
N ALA A 172 6.17 -1.19 0.69
CA ALA A 172 6.29 0.27 0.71
C ALA A 172 6.22 0.87 -0.71
N HIS A 173 6.80 0.18 -1.70
CA HIS A 173 6.74 0.57 -3.11
C HIS A 173 5.32 0.52 -3.67
N GLU A 174 4.58 -0.57 -3.45
CA GLU A 174 3.21 -0.71 -3.92
C GLU A 174 2.27 0.30 -3.25
N LEU A 175 2.43 0.54 -1.95
CA LEU A 175 1.71 1.62 -1.26
C LEU A 175 2.03 2.98 -1.89
N GLY A 176 3.28 3.21 -2.29
CA GLY A 176 3.67 4.41 -3.05
C GLY A 176 2.87 4.57 -4.35
N HIS A 177 2.67 3.49 -5.12
CA HIS A 177 1.83 3.53 -6.32
C HIS A 177 0.37 3.85 -6.02
N ALA A 178 -0.22 3.21 -5.01
CA ALA A 178 -1.58 3.53 -4.57
C ALA A 178 -1.71 4.97 -4.03
N MET A 179 -0.60 5.56 -3.56
CA MET A 179 -0.52 6.96 -3.17
C MET A 179 -0.07 7.90 -4.30
N ASN A 180 -0.23 7.51 -5.56
CA ASN A 180 -0.02 8.32 -6.75
C ASN A 180 1.44 8.55 -7.16
N LEU A 181 2.36 7.74 -6.64
CA LEU A 181 3.76 7.85 -7.01
C LEU A 181 4.06 7.02 -8.27
N PRO A 182 4.56 7.63 -9.36
CA PRO A 182 5.10 6.89 -10.48
C PRO A 182 6.51 6.37 -10.17
N HIS A 183 7.01 5.49 -11.03
CA HIS A 183 8.40 5.05 -10.97
C HIS A 183 9.39 6.21 -11.07
N HIS A 184 10.53 6.05 -10.42
CA HIS A 184 11.67 6.96 -10.45
C HIS A 184 12.91 6.25 -11.03
N ARG A 185 13.80 7.00 -11.67
CA ARG A 185 15.00 6.44 -12.34
C ARG A 185 16.16 6.18 -11.39
N ASP A 186 16.23 6.91 -10.27
CA ASP A 186 17.25 6.73 -9.25
C ASP A 186 17.01 5.45 -8.44
N ARG A 187 18.01 4.57 -8.38
CA ARG A 187 17.98 3.32 -7.62
C ARG A 187 17.91 3.53 -6.11
N GLY A 188 18.37 4.67 -5.61
CA GLY A 188 18.20 5.05 -4.20
C GLY A 188 16.76 5.39 -3.82
N ASN A 189 15.89 5.60 -4.82
CA ASN A 189 14.49 5.96 -4.61
C ASN A 189 13.61 4.74 -4.35
N LEU A 190 12.65 4.87 -3.43
CA LEU A 190 11.64 3.86 -3.15
C LEU A 190 10.88 3.42 -4.40
N MET A 191 10.60 4.37 -5.30
CA MET A 191 9.85 4.12 -6.53
C MET A 191 10.74 3.66 -7.69
N PHE A 192 11.99 3.24 -7.45
CA PHE A 192 12.77 2.56 -8.48
C PHE A 192 12.06 1.27 -8.90
N ALA A 193 11.91 1.04 -10.21
CA ALA A 193 11.02 0.00 -10.75
C ALA A 193 11.54 -1.42 -10.49
N GLU A 194 12.86 -1.60 -10.49
CA GLU A 194 13.48 -2.92 -10.40
C GLU A 194 13.92 -3.22 -8.96
N SER A 195 13.65 -4.43 -8.51
CA SER A 195 14.30 -4.99 -7.33
C SER A 195 14.61 -6.46 -7.59
N SER A 196 15.82 -6.88 -7.27
CA SER A 196 16.27 -8.27 -7.45
C SER A 196 17.10 -8.69 -6.23
N PRO A 197 16.44 -9.20 -5.19
CA PRO A 197 17.11 -9.69 -3.99
C PRO A 197 18.09 -10.85 -4.29
N PRO A 198 19.11 -11.03 -3.43
CA PRO A 198 19.46 -10.14 -2.32
C PRO A 198 20.35 -8.95 -2.74
N GLN A 199 21.01 -8.98 -3.91
CA GLN A 199 22.08 -8.02 -4.23
C GLN A 199 21.57 -6.70 -4.81
N ARG A 200 20.34 -6.67 -5.34
CA ARG A 200 19.80 -5.49 -6.03
C ARG A 200 18.44 -5.07 -5.52
N VAL A 201 18.32 -4.97 -4.20
CA VAL A 201 17.14 -4.35 -3.57
C VAL A 201 17.12 -2.86 -3.88
N ARG A 202 15.93 -2.32 -4.16
CA ARG A 202 15.71 -0.87 -4.38
C ARG A 202 15.98 -0.07 -3.11
N GLY A 203 16.23 1.22 -3.27
CA GLY A 203 16.41 2.13 -2.13
C GLY A 203 15.09 2.49 -1.45
N THR A 204 15.17 3.38 -0.48
CA THR A 204 14.02 3.77 0.38
C THR A 204 13.72 5.25 0.36
N GLN A 205 14.47 6.05 -0.42
CA GLN A 205 14.34 7.50 -0.41
C GLN A 205 13.13 7.99 -1.23
N LEU A 206 12.55 9.13 -0.86
CA LEU A 206 11.59 9.84 -1.70
C LEU A 206 12.13 11.21 -2.12
N ALA A 207 11.93 11.56 -3.38
CA ALA A 207 12.16 12.91 -3.87
C ALA A 207 11.22 13.90 -3.17
N ARG A 208 11.65 15.16 -3.03
CA ARG A 208 10.88 16.20 -2.31
C ARG A 208 9.43 16.33 -2.78
N TRP A 209 9.19 16.21 -4.09
CA TRP A 209 7.84 16.28 -4.64
C TRP A 209 7.02 15.02 -4.35
N GLN A 210 7.62 13.82 -4.34
CA GLN A 210 6.93 12.57 -3.99
C GLN A 210 6.42 12.62 -2.54
N ARG A 211 7.22 13.19 -1.62
CA ARG A 211 6.83 13.41 -0.22
C ARG A 211 5.56 14.26 -0.12
N ARG A 212 5.48 15.35 -0.89
CA ARG A 212 4.30 16.22 -0.94
C ARG A 212 3.08 15.52 -1.54
N VAL A 213 3.26 14.71 -2.57
CA VAL A 213 2.18 13.90 -3.17
C VAL A 213 1.62 12.92 -2.15
N VAL A 214 2.47 12.23 -1.39
CA VAL A 214 2.05 11.33 -0.31
C VAL A 214 1.27 12.09 0.76
N GLN A 215 1.80 13.22 1.26
CA GLN A 215 1.15 14.01 2.31
C GLN A 215 -0.22 14.56 1.90
N ALA A 216 -0.41 14.89 0.63
CA ALA A 216 -1.66 15.40 0.08
C ALA A 216 -2.62 14.30 -0.40
N ASN A 217 -2.21 13.02 -0.33
CA ASN A 217 -3.00 11.93 -0.87
C ASN A 217 -4.29 11.72 -0.05
N ARG A 218 -5.40 11.38 -0.73
CA ARG A 218 -6.70 11.13 -0.10
C ARG A 218 -6.66 10.07 1.00
N HIS A 219 -5.75 9.09 0.91
CA HIS A 219 -5.61 8.01 1.88
C HIS A 219 -4.94 8.44 3.18
N VAL A 220 -4.28 9.61 3.20
CA VAL A 220 -3.56 10.11 4.38
C VAL A 220 -4.47 11.00 5.22
N LEU A 221 -4.78 10.51 6.41
CA LEU A 221 -5.47 11.27 7.43
C LEU A 221 -4.49 12.26 8.07
N PRO A 222 -4.91 13.50 8.36
CA PRO A 222 -4.08 14.42 9.14
C PRO A 222 -3.85 13.83 10.53
N GLY A 223 -2.61 13.93 11.03
CA GLY A 223 -2.33 13.55 12.40
C GLY A 223 -3.07 14.48 13.35
N ARG A 224 -3.84 13.92 14.28
CA ARG A 224 -4.47 14.70 15.36
C ARG A 224 -3.51 14.74 16.55
N SER A 225 -3.27 15.93 17.10
CA SER A 225 -2.61 16.09 18.39
C SER A 225 -3.45 15.35 19.45
N GLY A 226 -3.02 14.16 19.89
CA GLY A 226 -3.75 13.37 20.89
C GLY A 226 -3.63 11.86 20.79
N ASP A 227 -3.16 11.29 19.66
CA ASP A 227 -2.87 9.85 19.57
C ASP A 227 -1.53 9.55 20.26
N THR A 228 -1.52 9.66 21.59
CA THR A 228 -0.48 9.07 22.45
C THR A 228 -0.49 7.55 22.21
N PRO A 229 0.67 6.90 22.02
CA PRO A 229 0.70 5.45 21.96
C PRO A 229 0.18 4.90 23.29
N VAL A 230 -0.94 4.17 23.25
CA VAL A 230 -1.28 3.24 24.32
C VAL A 230 -0.27 2.11 24.20
N LEU A 231 0.80 2.21 24.99
CA LEU A 231 1.69 1.09 25.26
C LEU A 231 0.86 0.06 26.05
N GLY A 232 0.50 -1.02 25.39
CA GLY A 232 0.10 -2.28 26.03
C GLY A 232 1.27 -3.24 26.01
#